data_AF-A0A6L5FXS4-F1
#
_entry.id   AF-A0A6L5FXS4-F1
#
_cell.length_a   1.000
_cell.length_b   1.000
_cell.length_c   1.000
_cell.angle_alpha   90.00
_cell.angle_beta   90.00
_cell.angle_gamma   90.00
#
_symmetry.space_group_name_H-M   'P 1'
#
loop_
_entity.id
_entity.type
_entity.pdbx_description
1 polymer ?
#
loop_
_entity_poly.entity_id
_entity_poly.type
_entity_poly.pdbx_seq_one_letter_code
_entity_poly.pdbx_strand_id
1 'polypeptide(L)'
;MRCEEVREVLPAHVKDGSDDLTVRRHLARCPECKAELARYESLMGGLRTLQMRSVDVPAGLFDQLLAIPERSSRLDSARHHVARHRKVYVGGGIAAVAIAGAAGAALWRSKARRPLTA
;
A
#
# COMPACT_ATOMS: atom_id res chain seq x y z
N MET A 1 38.01 -10.77 39.85
CA MET A 1 37.88 -10.58 38.39
C MET A 1 38.34 -9.19 38.04
N ARG A 2 39.31 -9.11 37.14
CA ARG A 2 39.92 -7.86 36.69
C ARG A 2 39.16 -7.29 35.49
N CYS A 3 39.38 -6.01 35.18
CA CYS A 3 38.70 -5.36 34.06
C CYS A 3 39.07 -6.00 32.73
N GLU A 4 40.32 -6.43 32.55
CA GLU A 4 40.77 -7.06 31.30
C GLU A 4 39.98 -8.35 31.03
N GLU A 5 39.83 -9.19 32.06
CA GLU A 5 39.08 -10.46 31.99
C GLU A 5 37.61 -10.22 31.62
N VAL A 6 36.98 -9.16 32.15
CA VAL A 6 35.59 -8.82 31.84
C VAL A 6 35.45 -8.31 30.40
N ARG A 7 36.43 -7.54 29.91
CA ARG A 7 36.42 -7.02 28.53
C ARG A 7 36.53 -8.12 27.48
N GLU A 8 37.26 -9.20 27.77
CA GLU A 8 37.34 -10.35 26.87
C GLU A 8 36.03 -11.12 26.74
N VAL A 9 35.26 -11.23 27.83
CA VAL A 9 33.99 -11.99 27.84
C VAL A 9 32.76 -11.14 27.49
N LEU A 10 32.89 -9.81 27.47
CA LEU A 10 31.81 -8.85 27.18
C LEU A 10 31.07 -9.11 25.85
N PRO A 11 31.75 -9.37 24.71
CA PRO A 11 31.07 -9.66 23.45
C PRO A 11 30.18 -10.91 23.52
N ALA A 12 30.69 -11.98 24.13
CA ALA A 12 29.92 -13.21 24.33
C ALA A 12 28.74 -12.99 25.29
N HIS A 13 28.95 -12.19 26.35
CA HIS A 13 27.90 -11.83 27.29
C HIS A 13 26.74 -11.08 26.62
N VAL A 14 27.01 -10.13 25.72
CA VAL A 14 25.98 -9.37 24.98
C VAL A 14 25.25 -10.23 23.96
N LYS A 15 25.95 -11.16 23.30
CA LYS A 15 25.38 -12.01 22.25
C LYS A 15 24.50 -13.13 22.81
N ASP A 16 25.04 -13.87 23.78
CA ASP A 16 24.45 -15.13 24.24
C ASP A 16 23.77 -14.99 25.61
N GLY A 17 23.95 -13.86 26.31
CA GLY A 17 23.40 -13.64 27.65
C GLY A 17 24.08 -14.55 28.67
N SER A 18 25.36 -14.27 28.98
CA SER A 18 26.09 -15.08 29.97
C SER A 18 25.56 -14.83 31.39
N ASP A 19 25.22 -15.90 32.10
CA ASP A 19 24.70 -15.84 33.47
C ASP A 19 25.80 -15.92 34.55
N ASP A 20 27.05 -15.64 34.19
CA ASP A 20 28.16 -15.64 35.15
C ASP A 20 27.99 -14.53 36.19
N LEU A 21 27.72 -14.94 37.43
CA LEU A 21 27.55 -14.08 38.59
C LEU A 21 28.77 -13.18 38.85
N THR A 22 29.97 -13.64 38.48
CA THR A 22 31.21 -12.90 38.69
C THR A 22 31.28 -11.68 37.77
N VAL A 23 30.94 -11.88 36.50
CA VAL A 23 30.82 -10.81 35.48
C VAL A 23 29.71 -9.83 35.87
N ARG A 24 28.52 -10.32 36.24
CA ARG A 24 27.40 -9.48 36.67
C ARG A 24 27.74 -8.61 37.88
N ARG A 25 28.44 -9.18 38.87
CA ARG A 25 28.88 -8.43 40.06
C ARG A 25 29.93 -7.37 39.73
N HIS A 26 30.86 -7.68 38.82
CA HIS A 26 31.85 -6.70 38.36
C HIS A 26 31.17 -5.57 37.60
N LEU A 27 30.32 -5.90 36.63
CA LEU A 27 29.54 -4.93 35.86
C LEU A 27 28.69 -4.05 36.80
N ALA A 28 28.14 -4.57 37.89
CA ALA A 28 27.39 -3.75 38.85
C ALA A 28 28.24 -2.66 39.53
N ARG A 29 29.54 -2.92 39.74
CA ARG A 29 30.45 -2.07 40.53
C ARG A 29 31.40 -1.19 39.70
N CYS A 30 31.80 -1.63 38.51
CA CYS A 30 32.80 -0.93 37.69
C CYS A 30 32.12 -0.05 36.62
N PRO A 31 32.22 1.29 36.69
CA PRO A 31 31.58 2.18 35.73
C PRO A 31 32.19 2.11 34.32
N GLU A 32 33.49 1.84 34.20
CA GLU A 32 34.14 1.72 32.90
C GLU A 32 33.62 0.51 32.11
N CYS A 33 33.53 -0.66 32.76
CA CYS A 33 32.99 -1.85 32.11
C CYS A 33 31.49 -1.72 31.80
N LYS A 34 30.72 -0.96 32.59
CA LYS A 34 29.33 -0.59 32.20
C LYS A 34 29.29 0.26 30.94
N ALA A 35 30.19 1.24 30.82
CA ALA A 35 30.25 2.11 29.65
C ALA A 35 30.63 1.31 28.39
N GLU A 36 31.57 0.36 28.50
CA GLU A 36 31.87 -0.56 27.39
C GLU A 36 30.71 -1.46 27.03
N LEU A 37 30.00 -2.03 28.02
CA LEU A 37 28.81 -2.84 27.78
C LEU A 37 27.78 -2.07 26.96
N ALA A 38 27.47 -0.83 27.35
CA ALA A 38 26.53 0.02 26.62
C ALA A 38 26.97 0.30 25.17
N ARG A 39 28.28 0.43 24.92
CA ARG A 39 28.82 0.58 23.55
C ARG A 39 28.59 -0.68 22.72
N TYR A 40 28.85 -1.86 23.29
CA TYR A 40 28.60 -3.13 22.60
C TYR A 40 27.11 -3.35 22.33
N GLU A 41 26.24 -3.04 23.29
CA GLU A 41 24.78 -3.13 23.11
C GLU A 41 24.29 -2.20 21.99
N SER A 42 24.78 -0.96 21.95
CA SER A 42 24.47 0.00 20.89
C SER A 42 24.93 -0.49 19.51
N LEU A 43 26.17 -0.98 19.41
CA LEU A 43 26.71 -1.55 18.18
C LEU A 43 25.87 -2.75 17.69
N MET A 44 25.57 -3.69 18.58
CA MET A 44 24.76 -4.86 18.26
C MET A 44 23.32 -4.48 17.91
N GLY A 45 22.77 -3.46 18.55
CA GLY A 45 21.48 -2.86 18.20
C GLY A 45 21.47 -2.35 16.75
N GLY A 46 22.49 -1.59 16.35
CA GLY A 46 22.65 -1.14 14.98
C GLY A 46 22.87 -2.27 13.97
N LEU A 47 23.60 -3.31 14.31
CA LEU A 47 23.75 -4.48 13.43
C LEU A 47 22.43 -5.25 13.27
N ARG A 48 21.61 -5.33 14.32
CA ARG A 48 20.27 -5.95 14.24
C ARG A 48 19.31 -5.17 13.33
N THR A 49 19.45 -3.85 13.19
CA THR A 49 18.60 -3.07 12.26
C THR A 49 19.00 -3.30 10.80
N LEU A 50 20.28 -3.58 10.54
CA LEU A 50 20.79 -3.96 9.22
C LEU A 50 20.51 -5.43 8.87
N GLN A 51 20.21 -6.25 9.88
CA GLN A 51 19.90 -7.65 9.67
C GLN A 51 18.60 -7.77 8.87
N MET A 52 18.74 -8.09 7.58
CA MET A 52 17.63 -8.36 6.69
C MET A 52 16.93 -9.63 7.16
N ARG A 53 15.88 -9.46 7.98
CA ARG A 53 15.09 -10.55 8.52
C ARG A 53 14.14 -11.00 7.41
N SER A 54 14.49 -12.07 6.70
CA SER A 54 13.57 -12.74 5.80
C SER A 54 12.44 -13.31 6.63
N VAL A 55 11.27 -12.67 6.57
CA VAL A 55 10.03 -13.26 7.09
C VAL A 55 9.58 -14.26 6.04
N ASP A 56 9.38 -15.52 6.45
CA ASP A 56 8.84 -16.53 5.56
C ASP A 56 7.46 -16.07 5.06
N VAL A 57 7.27 -16.14 3.74
CA VAL A 57 6.01 -15.78 3.11
C VAL A 57 4.96 -16.81 3.53
N PRO A 58 3.81 -16.40 4.10
CA PRO A 58 2.73 -17.32 4.45
C PRO A 58 2.33 -18.19 3.25
N ALA A 59 2.15 -19.49 3.48
CA ALA A 59 1.71 -20.41 2.44
C ALA A 59 0.40 -19.93 1.80
N GLY A 60 0.36 -19.86 0.47
CA GLY A 60 -0.81 -19.41 -0.28
C GLY A 60 -1.01 -17.89 -0.35
N LEU A 61 -0.09 -17.07 0.18
CA LEU A 61 -0.19 -15.60 0.05
C LEU A 61 -0.21 -15.17 -1.44
N PHE A 62 0.56 -15.86 -2.27
CA PHE A 62 0.62 -15.59 -3.70
C PHE A 62 -0.74 -15.82 -4.39
N ASP A 63 -1.38 -16.96 -4.10
CA ASP A 63 -2.70 -17.29 -4.63
C ASP A 63 -3.76 -16.31 -4.12
N GLN A 64 -3.68 -15.90 -2.85
CA GLN A 64 -4.57 -14.89 -2.26
C GLN A 64 -4.41 -13.53 -2.92
N LEU A 65 -3.18 -13.10 -3.24
CA LEU A 65 -2.92 -11.85 -3.94
C LEU A 65 -3.46 -11.87 -5.38
N LEU A 66 -3.32 -13.00 -6.09
CA LEU A 66 -3.89 -13.18 -7.43
C LEU A 66 -5.42 -13.22 -7.42
N ALA A 67 -6.02 -13.66 -6.32
CA ALA A 67 -7.47 -13.66 -6.14
C ALA A 67 -8.04 -12.27 -5.84
N ILE A 68 -7.22 -11.26 -5.51
CA ILE A 68 -7.69 -9.88 -5.34
C ILE A 68 -8.09 -9.36 -6.72
N PRO A 69 -9.39 -9.07 -6.96
CA PRO A 69 -9.80 -8.45 -8.21
C PRO A 69 -9.11 -7.10 -8.29
N GLU A 70 -8.50 -6.78 -9.43
CA GLU A 70 -8.11 -5.39 -9.71
C GLU A 70 -9.34 -4.52 -9.45
N ARG A 71 -9.19 -3.49 -8.60
CA ARG A 71 -10.29 -2.55 -8.33
C ARG A 71 -10.81 -2.13 -9.69
N SER A 72 -12.06 -2.49 -9.99
CA SER A 72 -12.67 -2.18 -11.27
C SER A 72 -12.42 -0.71 -11.53
N SER A 73 -11.71 -0.40 -12.60
CA SER A 73 -11.43 0.98 -12.93
C SER A 73 -12.77 1.73 -13.01
N ARG A 74 -12.80 3.05 -12.76
CA ARG A 74 -14.05 3.82 -12.96
C ARG A 74 -14.63 3.58 -14.36
N LEU A 75 -13.77 3.27 -15.33
CA LEU A 75 -14.13 2.89 -16.68
C LEU A 75 -14.84 1.53 -16.74
N ASP A 76 -14.41 0.52 -15.99
CA ASP A 76 -15.07 -0.79 -15.98
C ASP A 76 -16.43 -0.72 -15.28
N SER A 77 -16.52 0.01 -14.17
CA SER A 77 -17.81 0.30 -13.53
C SER A 77 -18.77 1.04 -14.49
N ALA A 78 -18.27 2.04 -15.21
CA ALA A 78 -19.06 2.78 -16.20
C ALA A 78 -19.47 1.89 -17.38
N ARG A 79 -18.55 1.08 -17.93
CA ARG A 79 -18.83 0.12 -19.01
C ARG A 79 -19.89 -0.90 -18.59
N HIS A 80 -19.78 -1.45 -17.39
CA HIS A 80 -20.74 -2.44 -16.88
C HIS A 80 -22.11 -1.81 -16.68
N HIS A 81 -22.17 -0.59 -16.13
CA HIS A 81 -23.41 0.17 -15.99
C HIS A 81 -24.07 0.46 -17.35
N VAL A 82 -23.29 0.95 -18.34
CA VAL A 82 -23.79 1.23 -19.69
C VAL A 82 -24.26 -0.05 -20.38
N ALA A 83 -23.52 -1.15 -20.26
CA ALA A 83 -23.90 -2.45 -20.83
C ALA A 83 -25.22 -2.98 -20.22
N ARG A 84 -25.36 -2.88 -18.90
CA ARG A 84 -26.57 -3.31 -18.18
C ARG A 84 -27.80 -2.45 -18.51
N HIS A 85 -27.61 -1.15 -18.66
CA HIS A 85 -28.66 -0.19 -18.98
C HIS A 85 -28.70 0.20 -20.47
N ARG A 86 -28.20 -0.67 -21.37
CA ARG A 86 -28.11 -0.41 -22.82
C ARG A 86 -29.43 0.09 -23.41
N LYS A 87 -30.57 -0.44 -22.96
CA LYS A 87 -31.91 -0.02 -23.42
C LYS A 87 -32.23 1.44 -23.09
N VAL A 88 -31.74 1.96 -21.96
CA VAL A 88 -31.94 3.36 -21.56
C VAL A 88 -31.10 4.30 -22.41
N TYR A 89 -29.84 3.94 -22.67
CA TYR A 89 -28.95 4.76 -23.48
C TYR A 89 -29.29 4.72 -24.97
N VAL A 90 -29.57 3.53 -25.52
CA VAL A 90 -29.95 3.36 -26.93
C VAL A 90 -31.38 3.85 -27.17
N GLY A 91 -32.32 3.52 -26.28
CA GLY A 91 -33.72 3.94 -26.38
C GLY A 91 -33.92 5.43 -26.17
N GLY A 92 -33.21 6.02 -25.21
CA GLY A 92 -33.22 7.47 -24.96
C GLY A 92 -32.60 8.27 -26.10
N GLY A 93 -31.51 7.77 -26.69
CA GLY A 93 -30.87 8.40 -27.86
C GLY A 93 -31.76 8.40 -29.10
N ILE A 94 -32.41 7.28 -29.41
CA ILE A 94 -33.30 7.19 -30.59
C ILE A 94 -34.55 8.07 -30.41
N ALA A 95 -35.14 8.09 -29.22
CA ALA A 95 -36.29 8.96 -28.93
C ALA A 95 -35.93 10.45 -29.02
N ALA A 96 -34.79 10.87 -28.44
CA ALA A 96 -34.35 12.26 -28.48
C ALA A 96 -34.00 12.75 -29.90
N VAL A 97 -33.32 11.92 -30.70
CA VAL A 97 -32.98 12.26 -32.10
C VAL A 97 -34.23 12.35 -32.98
N ALA A 98 -35.21 11.46 -32.79
CA ALA A 98 -36.46 11.51 -33.54
C ALA A 98 -37.29 12.77 -33.24
N ILE A 99 -37.35 13.19 -31.97
CA ILE A 99 -38.10 14.39 -31.56
C ILE A 99 -37.43 15.67 -32.11
N ALA A 100 -36.10 15.77 -32.02
CA ALA A 100 -35.36 16.92 -32.55
C ALA A 100 -35.46 17.02 -34.08
N GLY A 101 -35.38 15.90 -34.80
CA GLY A 101 -35.54 15.85 -36.25
C GLY A 101 -36.93 16.29 -36.73
N ALA A 102 -37.99 15.85 -36.03
CA ALA A 102 -39.36 16.21 -36.37
C ALA A 102 -39.65 17.70 -36.13
N ALA A 103 -39.17 18.27 -35.03
CA ALA A 103 -39.33 19.69 -34.72
C ALA A 103 -38.57 20.58 -35.73
N GLY A 104 -37.33 20.21 -36.08
CA GLY A 104 -36.54 20.91 -37.09
C GLY A 104 -37.19 20.88 -38.47
N ALA A 105 -37.70 19.73 -38.91
CA ALA A 105 -38.38 19.59 -40.19
C ALA A 105 -39.70 20.38 -40.25
N ALA A 106 -40.47 20.41 -39.16
CA ALA A 106 -41.70 21.19 -39.07
C ALA A 106 -41.45 22.71 -39.14
N LEU A 107 -40.41 23.19 -38.45
CA LEU A 107 -39.99 24.60 -38.50
C LEU A 107 -39.45 25.01 -39.88
N TRP A 108 -38.67 24.14 -40.53
CA TRP A 108 -38.17 24.41 -41.87
C TRP A 108 -39.32 24.47 -42.88
N ARG A 109 -40.28 23.55 -42.76
CA ARG A 109 -41.47 23.50 -43.62
C ARG A 109 -42.45 24.65 -43.39
N SER A 110 -42.51 25.23 -42.18
CA SER A 110 -43.33 26.42 -41.91
C SER A 110 -42.65 27.69 -42.42
N LYS A 111 -41.32 27.78 -42.35
CA LYS A 111 -40.55 28.90 -42.93
C LYS A 111 -40.57 28.90 -44.45
N ALA A 112 -40.48 27.72 -45.09
CA ALA A 112 -40.56 27.57 -46.54
C ALA A 112 -41.95 27.89 -47.13
N ARG A 113 -43.01 27.94 -46.30
CA ARG A 113 -44.37 28.26 -46.71
C ARG A 113 -44.76 29.72 -46.48
N ARG A 114 -43.86 30.59 -46.01
CA ARG A 114 -44.13 32.03 -45.96
C ARG A 114 -43.87 32.63 -47.35
N PRO A 115 -44.90 33.01 -48.13
CA PRO A 115 -44.66 33.83 -49.31
C PRO A 115 -44.07 35.16 -48.86
N LEU A 116 -42.98 35.58 -49.52
CA LEU A 116 -42.49 36.96 -49.48
C LEU A 116 -43.58 37.84 -50.11
N THR A 117 -44.49 38.35 -49.29
CA THR A 117 -45.33 39.48 -49.67
C THR A 117 -44.57 40.75 -49.33
N ALA A 118 -44.37 41.54 -50.38
CA ALA A 118 -43.76 42.87 -50.45
C ALA A 118 -44.32 43.87 -49.44
#